data_AF-A0A656KPF4-F1
#
_entry.id   AF-A0A656KPF4-F1
#
_cell.length_a   1.000
_cell.length_b   1.000
_cell.length_c   1.000
_cell.angle_alpha   90.00
_cell.angle_beta   90.00
_cell.angle_gamma   90.00
#
_symmetry.space_group_name_H-M   'P 1'
#
loop_
_entity.id
_entity.type
_entity.pdbx_description
1 polymer ?
#
loop_
_entity_poly.entity_id
_entity_poly.type
_entity_poly.pdbx_seq_one_letter_code
_entity_poly.pdbx_strand_id
1 'polypeptide(L)'
;MQLTKSLLKRDFGLHLSLPQDRLCPPVISYIVWIQGLLDSSNDSCRGTNISSRHIIGLDVGTGASCIYPLLGSTMRSNWQFIATEVDEKSLEFARANIELNNLESRIRLVKTDLKDPLLPLDYLACAR
;
A
#
# COMPACT_ATOMS: atom_id res chain seq x y z
N MET A 1 -1.23 16.26 12.68
CA MET A 1 -1.86 15.14 11.95
C MET A 1 -3.18 15.45 11.27
N GLN A 2 -3.97 16.45 11.70
CA GLN A 2 -5.29 16.70 11.09
C GLN A 2 -5.21 17.10 9.61
N LEU A 3 -4.20 17.88 9.20
CA LEU A 3 -4.01 18.26 7.80
C LEU A 3 -3.92 17.04 6.86
N THR A 4 -3.05 16.08 7.18
CA THR A 4 -2.88 14.87 6.36
C THR A 4 -4.15 14.05 6.27
N LYS A 5 -4.86 13.87 7.39
CA LYS A 5 -6.15 13.17 7.41
C LYS A 5 -7.18 13.88 6.53
N SER A 6 -7.26 15.21 6.62
CA SER A 6 -8.19 16.01 5.81
C SER A 6 -7.85 15.96 4.32
N LEU A 7 -6.56 16.03 3.96
CA LEU A 7 -6.12 15.93 2.56
C LEU A 7 -6.41 14.53 1.98
N LEU A 8 -6.11 13.47 2.72
CA LEU A 8 -6.40 12.11 2.30
C LEU A 8 -7.89 11.87 2.08
N LYS A 9 -8.72 12.38 3.00
CA LYS A 9 -10.17 12.30 2.87
C LYS A 9 -10.68 13.10 1.69
N ARG A 10 -10.18 14.34 1.49
CA ARG A 10 -10.64 15.23 0.42
C ARG A 10 -10.22 14.75 -0.97
N ASP A 11 -8.96 14.36 -1.12
CA ASP A 11 -8.35 14.11 -2.43
C ASP A 11 -8.45 12.63 -2.85
N PHE A 12 -8.53 11.70 -1.89
CA PHE A 12 -8.54 10.25 -2.14
C PHE A 12 -9.71 9.52 -1.49
N GLY A 13 -10.57 10.18 -0.69
CA GLY A 13 -11.65 9.52 0.05
C GLY A 13 -11.15 8.61 1.19
N LEU A 14 -9.86 8.66 1.51
CA LEU A 14 -9.24 7.77 2.49
C LEU A 14 -9.44 8.30 3.92
N HIS A 15 -9.88 7.41 4.80
CA HIS A 15 -10.01 7.66 6.23
C HIS A 15 -8.84 7.01 6.98
N LEU A 16 -8.22 7.75 7.90
CA LEU A 16 -7.00 7.29 8.57
C LEU A 16 -7.07 7.52 10.08
N SER A 17 -6.86 6.43 10.82
CA SER A 17 -6.60 6.42 12.26
C SER A 17 -5.14 6.08 12.51
N LEU A 18 -4.49 6.85 13.38
CA LEU A 18 -3.07 6.72 13.66
C LEU A 18 -2.84 7.16 15.10
N PRO A 19 -1.92 6.50 15.83
CA PRO A 19 -1.61 6.89 17.18
C PRO A 19 -0.66 8.11 17.17
N GLN A 20 -0.66 8.85 18.27
CA GLN A 20 0.07 10.12 18.40
C GLN A 20 1.61 9.96 18.28
N ASP A 21 2.12 8.75 18.55
CA ASP A 21 3.53 8.38 18.62
C ASP A 21 4.09 7.77 17.31
N ARG A 22 3.33 7.81 16.21
CA ARG A 22 3.75 7.25 14.92
C ARG A 22 3.84 8.33 13.83
N LEU A 23 4.68 8.07 12.84
CA LEU A 23 4.99 9.00 11.77
C LEU A 23 3.73 9.34 10.95
N CYS A 24 3.58 10.61 10.61
CA CYS A 24 2.60 11.08 9.64
C CYS A 24 3.32 11.26 8.29
N PRO A 25 3.11 10.35 7.32
CA PRO A 25 3.92 10.34 6.11
C PRO A 25 3.65 11.58 5.24
N PRO A 26 4.66 12.14 4.53
CA PRO A 26 4.46 13.07 3.43
C PRO A 26 4.02 12.27 2.20
N VAL A 27 2.74 12.37 1.86
CA VAL A 27 1.98 11.21 1.38
C VAL A 27 2.14 10.90 -0.13
N ILE A 28 2.59 11.83 -0.98
CA ILE A 28 2.21 11.75 -2.40
C ILE A 28 3.38 11.51 -3.37
N SER A 29 4.60 11.97 -3.07
CA SER A 29 5.68 11.99 -4.08
C SER A 29 6.12 10.60 -4.53
N TYR A 30 6.19 9.62 -3.62
CA TYR A 30 6.72 8.30 -3.94
C TYR A 30 5.78 7.45 -4.79
N ILE A 31 4.47 7.44 -4.47
CA ILE A 31 3.49 6.64 -5.22
C ILE A 31 3.34 7.14 -6.66
N VAL A 32 3.38 8.46 -6.85
CA VAL A 32 3.32 9.10 -8.17
C VAL A 32 4.58 8.77 -8.99
N TRP A 33 5.74 8.71 -8.34
CA TRP A 33 6.97 8.29 -9.00
C TRP A 33 6.92 6.82 -9.44
N ILE A 34 6.47 5.90 -8.57
CA ILE A 34 6.27 4.48 -8.93
C ILE A 34 5.30 4.35 -10.11
N GLN A 35 4.20 5.10 -10.10
CA GLN A 35 3.24 5.14 -11.21
C GLN A 35 3.92 5.57 -12.51
N GLY A 36 4.70 6.66 -12.48
CA GLY A 36 5.44 7.15 -13.65
C GLY A 36 6.44 6.12 -14.18
N LEU A 37 7.14 5.40 -13.31
CA LEU A 37 8.03 4.30 -13.71
C LEU A 37 7.27 3.17 -14.41
N LEU A 38 6.15 2.74 -13.82
CA LEU A 38 5.30 1.68 -14.40
C LEU A 38 4.72 2.11 -15.74
N ASP A 39 4.23 3.35 -15.86
CA ASP A 39 3.70 3.87 -17.12
C ASP A 39 4.81 4.03 -18.18
N SER A 40 6.05 4.35 -17.79
CA SER A 40 7.19 4.48 -18.71
C SER A 40 7.79 3.15 -19.18
N SER A 41 7.58 2.08 -18.41
CA SER A 41 8.02 0.72 -18.77
C SER A 41 7.05 0.00 -19.72
N ASN A 42 6.17 0.76 -20.38
CA ASN A 42 5.24 0.29 -21.39
C ASN A 42 5.99 -0.24 -22.62
N ASP A 43 6.32 -1.52 -22.55
CA ASP A 43 6.91 -2.26 -23.65
C ASP A 43 5.86 -2.41 -24.76
N SER A 44 5.87 -1.46 -25.69
CA SER A 44 5.04 -1.43 -26.89
C SER A 44 5.11 -2.71 -27.73
N CYS A 45 6.07 -3.60 -27.46
CA CYS A 45 6.24 -4.89 -28.12
C CYS A 45 5.17 -5.94 -27.74
N ARG A 46 4.42 -5.77 -26.64
CA ARG A 46 3.45 -6.78 -26.16
C ARG A 46 1.98 -6.43 -26.35
N GLY A 47 1.64 -5.25 -26.89
CA GLY A 47 0.25 -4.87 -27.22
C GLY A 47 -0.71 -4.75 -26.02
N THR A 48 -0.28 -5.03 -24.79
CA THR A 48 -1.10 -4.93 -23.58
C THR A 48 -0.91 -3.56 -22.93
N ASN A 49 -1.98 -2.78 -22.80
CA ASN A 49 -1.97 -1.54 -22.03
C ASN A 49 -1.63 -1.85 -20.56
N ILE A 50 -0.57 -1.25 -19.99
CA ILE A 50 -0.21 -1.46 -18.57
C ILE A 50 -1.35 -1.11 -17.61
N SER A 51 -2.25 -0.21 -18.02
CA SER A 51 -3.45 0.14 -17.23
C SER A 51 -4.39 -1.04 -16.97
N SER A 52 -4.28 -2.14 -17.74
CA SER A 52 -5.07 -3.36 -17.53
C SER A 52 -4.26 -4.52 -16.93
N ARG A 53 -2.96 -4.34 -16.64
CA ARG A 53 -2.15 -5.40 -16.03
C ARG A 53 -2.47 -5.51 -14.54
N HIS A 54 -2.63 -6.73 -14.04
CA HIS A 54 -2.70 -6.97 -12.62
C HIS A 54 -1.31 -6.73 -12.00
N ILE A 55 -1.21 -5.83 -11.03
CA ILE A 55 0.07 -5.45 -10.40
C ILE A 55 -0.04 -5.77 -8.91
N ILE A 56 0.96 -6.48 -8.40
CA ILE A 56 1.10 -6.77 -6.97
C ILE A 56 2.33 -6.02 -6.46
N GLY A 57 2.10 -5.05 -5.58
CA GLY A 57 3.14 -4.31 -4.87
C GLY A 57 3.50 -4.97 -3.54
N LEU A 58 4.77 -4.90 -3.16
CA LEU A 58 5.24 -5.25 -1.82
C LEU A 58 5.65 -3.97 -1.09
N ASP A 59 4.96 -3.65 0.01
CA ASP A 59 5.30 -2.55 0.90
C ASP A 59 5.95 -3.11 2.16
N VAL A 60 7.25 -2.85 2.33
CA VAL A 60 8.04 -3.38 3.46
C VAL A 60 8.14 -2.34 4.56
N GLY A 61 7.59 -2.64 5.74
CA GLY A 61 7.49 -1.67 6.82
C GLY A 61 6.37 -0.66 6.56
N THR A 62 5.16 -1.16 6.33
CA THR A 62 3.99 -0.34 5.95
C THR A 62 3.58 0.66 7.05
N GLY A 63 4.01 0.41 8.28
CA GLY A 63 3.71 1.20 9.47
C GLY A 63 2.23 1.24 9.82
N ALA A 64 1.91 1.94 10.91
CA ALA A 64 0.54 2.08 11.39
C ALA A 64 -0.43 2.69 10.36
N SER A 65 0.09 3.43 9.39
CA SER A 65 -0.71 4.14 8.40
C SER A 65 -1.17 3.27 7.24
N CYS A 66 -0.39 2.24 6.90
CA CYS A 66 -0.56 1.49 5.65
C CYS A 66 -0.70 2.38 4.41
N ILE A 67 0.01 3.52 4.36
CA ILE A 67 -0.36 4.61 3.47
C ILE A 67 -0.15 4.29 1.98
N TYR A 68 0.94 3.60 1.62
CA TYR A 68 1.24 3.30 0.22
C TYR A 68 0.27 2.25 -0.36
N PRO A 69 -0.04 1.16 0.36
CA PRO A 69 -1.08 0.23 -0.07
C PRO A 69 -2.45 0.88 -0.22
N LEU A 70 -2.86 1.73 0.73
CA LEU A 70 -4.14 2.44 0.68
C LEU A 70 -4.21 3.38 -0.52
N LEU A 71 -3.19 4.21 -0.71
CA LEU A 71 -3.12 5.14 -1.85
C LEU A 71 -3.07 4.39 -3.18
N GLY A 72 -2.16 3.43 -3.32
CA GLY A 72 -1.99 2.68 -4.57
C GLY A 72 -3.27 1.97 -4.99
N SER A 73 -3.93 1.30 -4.06
CA SER A 73 -5.21 0.61 -4.31
C SER A 73 -6.33 1.60 -4.65
N THR A 74 -6.31 2.81 -4.10
CA THR A 74 -7.33 3.83 -4.38
C THR A 74 -7.10 4.51 -5.73
N MET A 75 -5.85 4.79 -6.08
CA MET A 75 -5.47 5.44 -7.34
C MET A 75 -5.59 4.52 -8.55
N ARG A 76 -5.37 3.21 -8.37
CA ARG A 76 -5.37 2.21 -9.44
C ARG A 76 -6.16 0.97 -9.00
N SER A 77 -7.28 0.72 -9.66
CA SER A 77 -8.19 -0.38 -9.29
C SER A 77 -7.57 -1.77 -9.47
N ASN A 78 -6.61 -1.90 -10.38
CA ASN A 78 -5.88 -3.12 -10.73
C ASN A 78 -4.65 -3.40 -9.86
N TRP A 79 -4.38 -2.57 -8.84
CA TRP A 79 -3.27 -2.78 -7.92
C TRP A 79 -3.71 -3.54 -6.68
N GLN A 80 -2.92 -4.52 -6.31
CA GLN A 80 -2.97 -5.23 -5.04
C GLN A 80 -1.66 -5.02 -4.29
N PHE A 81 -1.71 -5.17 -2.97
CA PHE A 81 -0.55 -4.97 -2.12
C PHE A 81 -0.40 -6.10 -1.11
N ILE A 82 0.84 -6.51 -0.90
CA ILE A 82 1.27 -7.22 0.30
C ILE A 82 2.00 -6.19 1.15
N ALA A 83 1.51 -5.96 2.35
CA ALA A 83 2.05 -4.99 3.28
C ALA A 83 2.66 -5.73 4.47
N THR A 84 3.95 -5.56 4.73
CA THR A 84 4.64 -6.23 5.84
C THR A 84 4.96 -5.27 6.96
N GLU A 85 4.89 -5.75 8.20
CA GLU A 85 5.24 -4.98 9.40
C GLU A 85 5.68 -5.90 10.54
N VAL A 86 6.64 -5.43 11.34
CA VAL A 86 7.20 -6.15 12.49
C VAL A 86 6.59 -5.68 13.82
N ASP A 87 6.15 -4.41 13.88
CA ASP A 87 5.58 -3.81 15.09
C ASP A 87 4.09 -4.13 15.25
N GLU A 88 3.72 -4.82 16.33
CA GLU A 88 2.33 -5.26 16.61
C GLU A 88 1.35 -4.08 16.66
N LYS A 89 1.73 -2.99 17.32
CA LYS A 89 0.88 -1.80 17.42
C LYS A 89 0.63 -1.20 16.03
N SER A 90 1.64 -1.17 15.17
CA SER A 90 1.48 -0.72 13.79
C SER A 90 0.60 -1.66 12.97
N LEU A 91 0.68 -2.97 13.17
CA LEU A 91 -0.21 -3.94 12.53
C LEU A 91 -1.68 -3.75 12.90
N GLU A 92 -1.99 -3.49 14.17
CA GLU A 92 -3.35 -3.22 14.62
C GLU A 92 -3.96 -1.99 13.92
N PHE A 93 -3.21 -0.89 13.89
CA PHE A 93 -3.66 0.34 13.23
C PHE A 93 -3.72 0.19 11.71
N ALA A 94 -2.76 -0.51 11.10
CA ALA A 94 -2.77 -0.79 9.66
C ALA A 94 -4.00 -1.61 9.27
N ARG A 95 -4.32 -2.67 10.03
CA ARG A 95 -5.52 -3.50 9.82
C ARG A 95 -6.79 -2.66 9.92
N ALA A 96 -6.94 -1.89 11.00
CA ALA A 96 -8.09 -1.01 11.18
C ALA A 96 -8.23 0.02 10.05
N ASN A 97 -7.12 0.55 9.52
CA ASN A 97 -7.15 1.49 8.39
C ASN A 97 -7.54 0.81 7.07
N ILE A 98 -7.13 -0.43 6.84
CA ILE A 98 -7.54 -1.21 5.65
C ILE A 98 -9.05 -1.45 5.71
N GLU A 99 -9.57 -1.92 6.85
CA GLU A 99 -10.99 -2.18 7.07
C GLU A 99 -11.84 -0.91 6.96
N LEU A 100 -11.38 0.19 7.54
CA LEU A 100 -12.07 1.48 7.50
C LEU A 100 -12.27 2.00 6.05
N ASN A 101 -11.44 1.56 5.11
CA ASN A 101 -11.52 1.94 3.71
C ASN A 101 -12.05 0.81 2.79
N ASN A 102 -12.46 -0.33 3.34
CA ASN A 102 -12.95 -1.50 2.60
C ASN A 102 -11.95 -2.04 1.56
N LEU A 103 -10.66 -2.13 1.94
CA LEU A 103 -9.57 -2.53 1.05
C LEU A 103 -8.96 -3.91 1.39
N GLU A 104 -9.62 -4.70 2.23
CA GLU A 104 -9.16 -6.03 2.69
C GLU A 104 -8.99 -7.02 1.53
N SER A 105 -9.82 -6.90 0.49
CA SER A 105 -9.73 -7.75 -0.72
C SER A 105 -8.53 -7.42 -1.61
N ARG A 106 -7.87 -6.28 -1.38
CA ARG A 106 -6.76 -5.79 -2.22
C ARG A 106 -5.46 -5.63 -1.47
N ILE A 107 -5.50 -5.50 -0.15
CA ILE A 107 -4.34 -5.30 0.70
C ILE A 107 -4.25 -6.47 1.69
N ARG A 108 -3.21 -7.29 1.51
CA ARG A 108 -2.87 -8.37 2.43
C ARG A 108 -1.82 -7.88 3.43
N LEU A 109 -2.22 -7.70 4.68
CA LEU A 109 -1.31 -7.36 5.77
C LEU A 109 -0.65 -8.64 6.34
N VAL A 110 0.68 -8.63 6.42
CA VAL A 110 1.49 -9.77 6.88
C VAL A 110 2.39 -9.32 8.03
N LYS A 111 2.29 -10.01 9.17
CA LYS A 111 3.25 -9.85 10.26
C LYS A 111 4.53 -10.59 9.91
N THR A 112 5.67 -9.92 10.05
CA THR A 112 7.01 -10.50 9.86
C THR A 112 7.86 -10.33 11.12
N ASP A 113 8.90 -11.14 11.26
CA ASP A 113 9.94 -11.00 12.29
C ASP A 113 11.24 -10.48 11.66
N LEU A 114 12.14 -9.90 12.47
CA LEU A 114 13.47 -9.46 12.02
C LEU A 114 14.36 -10.63 11.56
N LYS A 115 14.02 -11.86 11.96
CA LYS A 115 14.70 -13.09 11.52
C LYS A 115 14.18 -13.62 10.18
N ASP A 116 13.02 -13.15 9.73
CA ASP A 116 12.45 -13.59 8.47
C ASP A 116 13.20 -12.99 7.28
N PRO A 117 13.17 -13.64 6.10
CA PRO A 117 13.67 -13.05 4.87
C PRO A 117 12.95 -11.73 4.58
N LEU A 118 13.73 -10.69 4.21
CA LEU A 118 13.19 -9.37 3.87
C LEU A 118 12.14 -9.42 2.76
N LEU A 119 12.33 -10.33 1.80
CA LEU A 119 11.41 -10.58 0.70
C LEU A 119 10.72 -11.92 0.96
N PRO A 120 9.48 -11.91 1.47
CA PRO A 120 8.82 -13.14 1.84
C PRO A 120 8.14 -13.72 0.58
N LEU A 121 8.96 -14.32 -0.29
CA LEU A 121 8.59 -14.79 -1.64
C LEU A 121 7.41 -15.78 -1.63
N ASP A 122 7.26 -16.54 -0.55
CA ASP A 122 6.15 -17.48 -0.37
C ASP A 122 4.79 -16.77 -0.36
N TYR A 123 4.73 -15.53 0.13
CA TYR A 123 3.52 -14.72 0.14
C TYR A 123 3.20 -14.12 -1.22
N LEU A 124 4.24 -13.84 -2.02
CA LEU A 124 4.11 -13.35 -3.40
C LEU A 124 3.66 -14.46 -4.36
N ALA A 125 4.11 -15.70 -4.14
CA ALA A 125 3.73 -16.85 -4.96
C ALA A 125 2.26 -17.26 -4.79
N CYS A 126 1.64 -16.91 -3.66
CA CYS A 126 0.26 -17.27 -3.29
C CYS A 126 -0.79 -16.24 -3.75
N ALA A 127 -0.39 -15.12 -4.33
CA ALA A 127 -1.28 -14.09 -4.86
C ALA A 127 -1.77 -14.41 -6.29
N ARG A 128 -2.26 -15.63 -6.51
CA ARG A 128 -2.85 -16.10 -7.77
C ARG A 128 -4.37 -16.02 -7.76
#